data_AF-A0A1S1T9N0-F1
#
_entry.id   AF-A0A1S1T9N0-F1
#
_cell.length_a   1.000
_cell.length_b   1.000
_cell.length_c   1.000
_cell.angle_alpha   90.00
_cell.angle_beta   90.00
_cell.angle_gamma   90.00
#
_symmetry.space_group_name_H-M   'P 1'
#
loop_
_entity.id
_entity.type
_entity.pdbx_description
1 polymer ?
#
loop_
_entity_poly.entity_id
_entity_poly.type
_entity_poly.pdbx_seq_one_letter_code
_entity_poly.pdbx_strand_id
1 'polypeptide(L)'
;MKFTVIQGGLAEDMAPVERESGFLPGPQDVLKEAERRIGATGYEKWRNREVVTGLPVPRDVQYVVMQIHYVAEAISRLSRIPADFRSDIYWPA
;
A
#
# COMPACT_ATOMS: atom_id res chain seq x y z
N MET A 1 -35.37 -8.53 -28.31
CA MET A 1 -34.70 -8.50 -26.99
C MET A 1 -33.94 -7.18 -26.88
N LYS A 2 -34.12 -6.44 -25.78
CA LYS A 2 -33.55 -5.09 -25.60
C LYS A 2 -32.61 -5.17 -24.39
N PHE A 3 -31.31 -5.08 -24.62
CA PHE A 3 -30.31 -5.07 -23.56
C PHE A 3 -30.06 -3.61 -23.16
N THR A 4 -30.40 -3.25 -21.92
CA THR A 4 -30.09 -1.94 -21.37
C THR A 4 -28.73 -2.05 -20.68
N VAL A 5 -27.78 -1.24 -21.15
CA VAL A 5 -26.43 -1.13 -20.60
C VAL A 5 -26.50 -0.32 -19.31
N ILE A 6 -25.97 -0.85 -18.20
CA ILE A 6 -25.73 -0.05 -16.99
C ILE A 6 -24.47 0.77 -17.25
N GLN A 7 -24.65 2.05 -17.56
CA GLN A 7 -23.55 3.01 -17.58
C GLN A 7 -23.18 3.28 -16.12
N GLY A 8 -22.09 2.70 -15.65
CA GLY A 8 -21.54 2.96 -14.31
C GLY A 8 -21.18 4.43 -14.20
N GLY A 9 -21.94 5.15 -13.37
CA GLY A 9 -21.70 6.55 -13.08
C GLY A 9 -20.39 6.72 -12.33
N LEU A 10 -19.34 7.11 -13.06
CA LEU A 10 -18.24 7.90 -12.51
C LEU A 10 -18.79 9.33 -12.30
N ALA A 11 -19.75 9.46 -11.39
CA ALA A 11 -20.09 10.75 -10.84
C ALA A 11 -18.89 11.15 -10.00
N GLU A 12 -18.12 12.11 -10.51
CA GLU A 12 -17.07 12.80 -9.79
C GLU A 12 -17.67 13.30 -8.47
N ASP A 13 -17.36 12.60 -7.39
CA ASP A 13 -17.62 13.09 -6.04
C ASP A 13 -16.59 14.17 -5.73
N MET A 14 -16.72 15.31 -6.42
CA MET A 14 -16.05 16.56 -6.09
C MET A 14 -16.81 17.23 -4.95
N ALA A 15 -16.86 16.57 -3.79
CA ALA A 15 -17.02 17.28 -2.54
C ALA A 15 -15.69 18.00 -2.24
N PRO A 16 -15.67 19.34 -2.05
CA PRO A 16 -14.49 20.04 -1.60
C PRO A 16 -14.31 19.73 -0.12
N VAL A 17 -13.68 18.59 0.18
CA VAL A 17 -13.19 18.31 1.53
C VAL A 17 -12.19 19.41 1.88
N GLU A 18 -12.49 20.07 2.99
CA GLU A 18 -11.86 21.28 3.47
C GLU A 18 -10.34 21.15 3.45
N ARG A 19 -9.70 22.15 2.84
CA ARG A 19 -8.25 22.24 2.67
C ARG A 19 -7.63 22.60 4.02
N GLU A 20 -7.51 21.63 4.91
CA GLU A 20 -6.55 21.74 6.01
C GLU A 20 -5.14 21.76 5.43
N SER A 21 -4.36 22.71 5.91
CA SER A 21 -3.11 23.11 5.30
C SER A 21 -2.02 22.04 5.51
N GLY A 22 -1.51 21.47 4.42
CA GLY A 22 -0.11 21.03 4.34
C GLY A 22 0.11 19.57 3.98
N PHE A 23 0.20 19.30 2.67
CA PHE A 23 0.65 18.05 2.04
C PHE A 23 -0.42 16.95 1.91
N LEU A 24 -1.05 16.90 0.73
CA LEU A 24 -1.75 15.70 0.29
C LEU A 24 -0.71 14.58 0.11
N PRO A 25 -0.90 13.38 0.71
CA PRO A 25 0.05 12.30 0.56
C PRO A 25 0.18 11.90 -0.91
N GLY A 26 1.41 11.71 -1.35
CA GLY A 26 1.75 11.24 -2.68
C GLY A 26 2.21 9.79 -2.67
N PRO A 27 2.39 9.16 -3.85
CA PRO A 27 2.91 7.80 -3.96
C PRO A 27 4.25 7.60 -3.24
N GLN A 28 5.09 8.63 -3.18
CA GLN A 28 6.36 8.58 -2.45
C GLN A 28 6.19 8.44 -0.93
N ASP A 29 5.13 8.98 -0.35
CA ASP A 29 4.84 8.79 1.08
C ASP A 29 4.36 7.37 1.37
N VAL A 30 3.60 6.80 0.44
CA VAL A 30 3.16 5.40 0.50
C VAL A 30 4.36 4.45 0.41
N LEU A 31 5.31 4.73 -0.50
CA LEU A 31 6.55 3.95 -0.62
C LEU A 31 7.40 4.03 0.67
N LYS A 32 7.57 5.22 1.24
CA LYS A 32 8.29 5.39 2.52
C LYS A 32 7.63 4.63 3.67
N GLU A 33 6.30 4.62 3.73
CA GLU A 33 5.57 3.86 4.75
C GLU A 33 5.71 2.35 4.53
N ALA A 34 5.69 1.89 3.28
CA ALA A 34 5.95 0.50 2.92
C ALA A 34 7.35 0.07 3.35
N GLU A 35 8.38 0.87 3.05
CA GLU A 35 9.76 0.64 3.48
C GLU A 35 9.87 0.58 5.01
N ARG A 36 9.23 1.52 5.72
CA ARG A 36 9.18 1.52 7.19
C ARG A 36 8.59 0.22 7.74
N ARG A 37 7.46 -0.23 7.18
CA ARG A 37 6.78 -1.48 7.60
C ARG A 37 7.61 -2.71 7.27
N ILE A 38 8.22 -2.79 6.09
CA ILE A 38 9.14 -3.88 5.72
C ILE A 38 10.32 -3.93 6.69
N GLY A 39 10.92 -2.79 7.03
CA GLY A 39 11.98 -2.71 8.03
C GLY A 39 11.57 -3.29 9.39
N ALA A 40 10.32 -3.06 9.82
CA ALA A 40 9.79 -3.58 11.07
C ALA A 40 9.62 -5.11 11.09
N THR A 41 9.48 -5.76 9.93
CA THR A 41 9.41 -7.24 9.83
C THR A 41 10.76 -7.93 10.12
N GLY A 42 11.86 -7.16 10.14
CA GLY A 42 13.22 -7.71 10.21
C GLY A 42 13.68 -8.40 8.92
N TYR A 43 12.99 -8.19 7.81
CA TYR A 43 13.30 -8.78 6.51
C TYR A 43 14.77 -8.64 6.11
N GLU A 44 15.38 -7.47 6.31
CA GLU A 44 16.79 -7.26 5.97
C GLU A 44 17.73 -8.22 6.72
N LYS A 45 17.46 -8.50 8.00
CA LYS A 45 18.26 -9.45 8.78
C LYS A 45 18.14 -10.86 8.23
N TRP A 46 16.91 -11.28 7.88
CA TRP A 46 16.68 -12.58 7.27
C TRP A 46 17.31 -12.68 5.90
N ARG A 47 17.24 -11.63 5.08
CA ARG A 47 17.85 -11.58 3.77
C ARG A 47 19.38 -11.66 3.85
N ASN A 48 19.99 -10.93 4.78
CA ASN A 48 21.43 -11.02 5.02
C ASN A 48 21.85 -12.42 5.47
N ARG A 49 21.06 -13.05 6.36
CA ARG A 49 21.27 -14.44 6.76
C ARG A 49 21.18 -15.39 5.57
N GLU A 50 20.19 -15.22 4.69
CA GLU A 50 20.04 -16.04 3.48
C GLU A 50 21.25 -15.93 2.57
N VAL A 51 21.77 -14.72 2.33
CA VAL A 51 22.97 -14.50 1.51
C VAL A 51 24.19 -15.21 2.09
N VAL A 52 24.38 -15.19 3.41
CA VAL A 52 25.55 -15.78 4.07
C VAL A 52 25.44 -17.29 4.24
N THR A 53 24.23 -17.79 4.53
CA THR A 53 24.01 -19.19 4.93
C THR A 53 23.36 -20.07 3.87
N GLY A 54 22.81 -19.46 2.81
CA GLY A 54 21.98 -20.14 1.81
C GLY A 54 20.61 -20.59 2.33
N LEU A 55 20.30 -20.36 3.60
CA LEU A 55 19.01 -20.76 4.18
C LEU A 55 17.94 -19.73 3.83
N PRO A 56 16.79 -20.15 3.27
CA PRO A 56 15.78 -19.23 2.80
C PRO A 56 15.19 -18.38 3.93
N VAL A 57 14.72 -17.19 3.58
CA VAL A 57 13.91 -16.35 4.47
C VAL A 57 12.64 -17.13 4.88
N PRO A 58 12.23 -17.08 6.16
CA PRO A 58 10.98 -17.68 6.62
C PRO A 58 9.78 -17.24 5.75
N ARG A 59 8.92 -18.19 5.39
CA ARG A 59 7.83 -17.96 4.43
C ARG A 59 6.83 -16.90 4.91
N ASP A 60 6.51 -16.90 6.20
CA ASP A 60 5.69 -15.89 6.86
C ASP A 60 6.25 -14.47 6.65
N VAL A 61 7.57 -14.30 6.84
CA VAL A 61 8.25 -13.03 6.59
C VAL A 61 8.22 -12.66 5.10
N GLN A 62 8.45 -13.62 4.19
CA GLN A 62 8.34 -13.36 2.75
C GLN A 62 6.92 -12.92 2.34
N TYR A 63 5.89 -13.58 2.89
CA TYR A 63 4.51 -13.29 2.55
C TYR A 63 4.05 -11.93 3.05
N VAL A 64 4.39 -11.53 4.29
CA VAL A 64 4.03 -10.20 4.78
C VAL A 64 4.71 -9.09 3.99
N VAL A 65 5.98 -9.26 3.60
CA VAL A 65 6.70 -8.29 2.75
C VAL A 65 6.05 -8.18 1.36
N MET A 66 5.70 -9.30 0.75
CA MET A 66 4.96 -9.32 -0.52
C MET A 66 3.62 -8.59 -0.40
N GLN A 67 2.86 -8.82 0.68
CA GLN A 67 1.59 -8.13 0.92
C GLN A 67 1.78 -6.62 1.11
N ILE A 68 2.81 -6.19 1.84
CA ILE A 68 3.13 -4.77 2.03
C ILE A 68 3.42 -4.10 0.67
N HIS A 69 4.21 -4.75 -0.21
CA HIS A 69 4.46 -4.23 -1.55
C HIS A 69 3.18 -4.12 -2.38
N TYR A 70 2.33 -5.14 -2.34
CA TYR A 70 1.05 -5.15 -3.05
C TYR A 70 0.12 -4.02 -2.60
N VAL A 71 -0.02 -3.83 -1.27
CA VAL A 71 -0.80 -2.73 -0.70
C VAL A 71 -0.23 -1.37 -1.13
N ALA A 72 1.09 -1.19 -1.07
CA ALA A 72 1.74 0.05 -1.48
C ALA A 72 1.46 0.38 -2.96
N GLU A 73 1.54 -0.62 -3.84
CA GLU A 73 1.20 -0.49 -5.26
C GLU A 73 -0.27 -0.13 -5.46
N ALA A 74 -1.18 -0.81 -4.74
CA ALA A 74 -2.62 -0.55 -4.83
C ALA A 74 -3.00 0.86 -4.37
N ILE A 75 -2.51 1.30 -3.20
CA ILE A 75 -2.76 2.65 -2.68
C ILE A 75 -2.16 3.72 -3.61
N SER A 76 -0.96 3.48 -4.15
CA SER A 76 -0.29 4.41 -5.06
C SER A 76 -1.02 4.62 -6.40
N ARG A 77 -1.93 3.70 -6.77
CA ARG A 77 -2.77 3.81 -7.98
C ARG A 77 -4.05 4.60 -7.76
N LEU A 78 -4.41 4.94 -6.52
CA LEU A 78 -5.59 5.72 -6.24
C LEU A 78 -5.43 7.13 -6.82
N SER A 79 -6.49 7.66 -7.42
CA SER A 79 -6.51 9.04 -7.93
C SER A 79 -6.30 10.07 -6.82
N ARG A 80 -6.71 9.73 -5.59
CA ARG A 80 -6.42 10.46 -4.35
C ARG A 80 -6.03 9.46 -3.27
N ILE A 81 -4.83 9.62 -2.71
CA ILE A 81 -4.37 8.81 -1.58
C ILE A 81 -5.09 9.28 -0.31
N PRO A 82 -5.64 8.37 0.52
CA PRO A 82 -6.26 8.73 1.80
C PRO A 82 -5.26 9.44 2.73
N ALA A 83 -5.72 10.46 3.46
CA ALA A 83 -4.87 11.18 4.42
C ALA A 83 -4.38 10.26 5.56
N ASP A 84 -5.16 9.25 5.89
CA ASP A 84 -4.92 8.25 6.92
C ASP A 84 -4.32 6.94 6.36
N PHE A 85 -3.71 6.96 5.16
CA PHE A 85 -3.15 5.77 4.51
C PHE A 85 -2.18 4.95 5.38
N ARG A 86 -1.62 5.53 6.45
CA ARG A 86 -0.75 4.84 7.42
C ARG A 86 -1.51 3.94 8.41
N SER A 87 -2.84 4.04 8.46
CA SER A 87 -3.70 3.24 9.33
C SER A 87 -3.59 1.75 9.01
N ASP A 88 -3.54 0.90 10.04
CA ASP A 88 -3.41 -0.55 9.89
C ASP A 88 -4.59 -1.20 9.15
N ILE A 89 -5.71 -0.49 8.96
CA ILE A 89 -6.83 -0.98 8.14
C ILE A 89 -6.43 -1.24 6.68
N TYR A 90 -5.40 -0.55 6.18
CA TYR A 90 -4.94 -0.67 4.80
C TYR A 90 -3.83 -1.70 4.62
N TRP A 91 -3.10 -2.04 5.69
CA TRP A 91 -1.87 -2.83 5.63
C TRP A 91 -2.10 -4.22 6.23
N PRO A 92 -1.29 -5.23 5.85
CA PRO A 92 -1.35 -6.51 6.53
C PRO A 92 -0.97 -6.37 8.01
N ALA A 93 -1.70 -7.09 8.86
CA ALA A 93 -1.45 -7.21 10.30
C ALA A 93 -0.34 -8.22 10.61
#